data_AF-A0A9D1YM15-F1
#
_entry.id   AF-A0A9D1YM15-F1
#
_cell.length_a   1.000
_cell.length_b   1.000
_cell.length_c   1.000
_cell.angle_alpha   90.00
_cell.angle_beta   90.00
_cell.angle_gamma   90.00
#
_symmetry.space_group_name_H-M   'P 1'
#
loop_
_entity.id
_entity.type
_entity.pdbx_description
1 polymer ?
#
loop_
_entity_poly.entity_id
_entity_poly.type
_entity_poly.pdbx_seq_one_letter_code
_entity_poly.pdbx_strand_id
1 'polypeptide(L)'
;YEPIPLKVTVPASYNSGGLVRKGIQVYYVRPEWYALGIMQMPSADGHMLKVYDLERTICDIVRRYESMDISVFNYAAREYMNRSDKNLVKLGQYASKMHMEKKLRDKMGVLF
;
A
#
# COMPACT_ATOMS: atom_id res chain seq x y z
N TYR A 1 -17.66 0.73 16.84
CA TYR A 1 -16.85 0.75 15.61
C TYR A 1 -16.48 2.19 15.33
N GLU A 2 -15.22 2.56 15.53
CA GLU A 2 -14.73 3.86 15.07
C GLU A 2 -14.51 3.75 13.55
N PRO A 3 -15.03 4.68 12.72
CA PRO A 3 -14.83 4.62 11.28
C PRO A 3 -13.35 4.77 10.96
N ILE A 4 -12.77 3.79 10.28
CA ILE A 4 -11.37 3.86 9.84
C ILE A 4 -11.27 5.06 8.87
N PRO A 5 -10.45 6.08 9.18
CA PRO A 5 -10.35 7.25 8.34
C PRO A 5 -9.88 6.84 6.94
N LEU A 6 -10.48 7.44 5.91
CA LEU A 6 -10.10 7.20 4.52
C LEU A 6 -8.60 7.49 4.36
N LYS A 7 -7.88 6.56 3.74
CA LYS A 7 -6.46 6.67 3.46
C LYS A 7 -6.26 6.94 1.97
N VAL A 8 -5.53 7.99 1.63
CA VAL A 8 -5.20 8.32 0.25
C VAL A 8 -3.70 8.52 0.08
N THR A 9 -3.20 8.18 -1.10
CA THR A 9 -1.80 8.43 -1.47
C THR A 9 -1.75 9.54 -2.50
N VAL A 10 -0.80 10.46 -2.35
CA VAL A 10 -0.57 11.58 -3.27
C VAL A 10 0.92 11.72 -3.60
N PRO A 11 1.27 12.31 -4.76
CA PRO A 11 2.66 12.66 -5.05
C PRO A 11 3.22 13.63 -4.00
N ALA A 12 4.53 13.56 -3.74
CA ALA A 12 5.22 14.38 -2.75
C ALA A 12 4.99 15.91 -2.89
N SER A 13 4.72 16.39 -4.12
CA SER A 13 4.45 17.79 -4.42
C SER A 13 2.99 18.24 -4.25
N TYR A 14 2.08 17.33 -3.86
CA TYR A 14 0.65 17.63 -3.79
C TYR A 14 0.26 18.45 -2.55
N ASN A 15 -0.51 19.52 -2.75
CA ASN A 15 -1.10 20.28 -1.66
C ASN A 15 -2.32 19.56 -1.08
N SER A 16 -2.13 18.91 0.07
CA SER A 16 -3.15 18.07 0.72
C SER A 16 -3.98 18.78 1.79
N GLY A 17 -3.81 20.09 1.99
CA GLY A 17 -4.44 20.81 3.11
C GLY A 17 -5.97 20.67 3.13
N GLY A 18 -6.61 20.61 1.96
CA GLY A 18 -8.04 20.36 1.84
C GLY A 18 -8.48 18.95 2.27
N LEU A 19 -7.63 17.93 2.06
CA LEU A 19 -7.90 16.55 2.45
C LEU A 19 -7.73 16.37 3.96
N VAL A 20 -6.64 16.91 4.52
CA VAL A 20 -6.35 16.85 5.96
C VAL A 20 -7.45 17.51 6.77
N ARG A 21 -7.96 18.68 6.33
CA ARG A 21 -9.11 19.34 7.00
C ARG A 21 -10.39 18.51 7.01
N LYS A 22 -10.53 17.54 6.10
CA LYS A 22 -11.66 16.59 6.06
C LYS A 22 -11.41 15.33 6.89
N GLY A 23 -10.32 15.26 7.66
CA GLY A 23 -9.95 14.08 8.45
C GLY A 23 -9.41 12.91 7.63
N ILE A 24 -9.02 13.14 6.37
CA ILE A 24 -8.46 12.11 5.50
C ILE A 24 -6.98 11.91 5.85
N GLN A 25 -6.57 10.66 6.02
CA GLN A 25 -5.18 10.32 6.24
C GLN A 25 -4.43 10.30 4.89
N VAL A 26 -3.44 11.18 4.75
CA VAL A 26 -2.69 11.37 3.50
C VAL A 26 -1.31 10.75 3.62
N TYR A 27 -0.94 9.94 2.62
CA TYR A 27 0.41 9.41 2.44
C TYR A 27 1.07 10.02 1.23
N TYR A 28 2.35 10.36 1.38
CA TYR A 28 3.15 10.92 0.30
C TYR A 28 4.09 9.87 -0.28
N VAL A 29 4.18 9.86 -1.61
CA VAL A 29 5.09 9.00 -2.35
C VAL A 29 5.88 9.81 -3.36
N ARG A 30 7.06 9.31 -3.73
CA ARG A 30 7.83 9.85 -4.83
C ARG A 30 6.98 9.79 -6.11
N PRO A 31 6.96 10.84 -6.97
CA PRO A 31 6.12 10.86 -8.17
C PRO A 31 6.27 9.62 -9.06
N GLU A 32 7.49 9.10 -9.19
CA GLU A 32 7.83 7.88 -9.93
C GLU A 32 7.18 6.59 -9.37
N TRP A 33 6.80 6.59 -8.08
CA TRP A 33 6.12 5.47 -7.43
C TRP A 33 4.60 5.62 -7.44
N TYR A 34 4.10 6.82 -7.71
CA TYR A 34 2.67 7.12 -7.58
C TYR A 34 1.83 6.29 -8.56
N ALA A 35 2.26 6.19 -9.82
CA ALA A 35 1.53 5.47 -10.86
C ALA A 35 1.66 3.94 -10.78
N LEU A 36 2.62 3.44 -10.00
CA LEU A 36 2.90 2.01 -9.91
C LEU A 36 1.71 1.28 -9.29
N GLY A 37 1.21 0.25 -9.96
CA GLY A 37 0.12 -0.61 -9.46
C GLY A 37 -1.23 0.07 -9.33
N ILE A 38 -1.46 1.25 -9.94
CA ILE A 38 -2.79 1.85 -9.99
C ILE A 38 -3.71 0.98 -10.86
N MET A 39 -4.89 0.67 -10.34
CA MET A 39 -5.99 0.05 -11.05
C MET A 39 -7.31 0.75 -10.72
N GLN A 40 -8.40 0.37 -11.40
CA GLN A 40 -9.74 0.86 -11.11
C GLN A 40 -10.59 -0.24 -10.46
N MET A 41 -11.32 0.12 -9.41
CA MET A 41 -12.29 -0.76 -8.76
C MET A 41 -13.56 0.03 -8.42
N PRO A 42 -14.76 -0.57 -8.57
CA PRO A 42 -15.98 0.07 -8.12
C PRO A 42 -16.02 0.18 -6.59
N SER A 43 -16.54 1.30 -6.07
CA SER A 43 -16.95 1.42 -4.68
C SER A 43 -18.19 0.56 -4.41
N ALA A 44 -18.59 0.44 -3.14
CA ALA A 44 -19.84 -0.22 -2.77
C ALA A 44 -21.07 0.39 -3.49
N ASP A 45 -21.02 1.70 -3.77
CA ASP A 45 -22.06 2.45 -4.49
C ASP A 45 -21.85 2.47 -6.02
N GLY A 46 -20.89 1.70 -6.55
CA GLY A 46 -20.67 1.56 -7.99
C GLY A 46 -19.79 2.63 -8.66
N HIS A 47 -19.24 3.58 -7.92
CA HIS A 47 -18.33 4.60 -8.49
C HIS A 47 -16.93 4.02 -8.72
N MET A 48 -16.35 4.23 -9.91
CA MET A 48 -14.99 3.77 -10.20
C MET A 48 -13.95 4.60 -9.45
N LEU A 49 -13.19 3.94 -8.57
CA LEU A 49 -12.11 4.51 -7.78
C LEU A 49 -10.75 4.05 -8.30
N LYS A 50 -9.76 4.95 -8.26
CA LYS A 50 -8.35 4.58 -8.44
C LYS A 50 -7.81 4.03 -7.13
N VAL A 51 -7.32 2.80 -7.18
CA VAL A 51 -6.76 2.08 -6.02
C VAL A 51 -5.43 1.46 -6.40
N TYR A 52 -4.64 1.08 -5.40
CA TYR A 52 -3.46 0.25 -5.62
C TYR A 52 -3.83 -1.22 -5.63
N ASP A 53 -3.21 -1.99 -6.53
CA ASP A 53 -3.30 -3.44 -6.50
C ASP A 53 -2.64 -4.06 -5.25
N LEU A 54 -2.78 -5.37 -5.12
CA LEU A 54 -2.33 -6.13 -3.94
C LEU A 54 -0.81 -6.04 -3.76
N GLU A 55 -0.02 -6.30 -4.81
CA GLU A 55 1.44 -6.26 -4.75
C GLU A 55 1.95 -4.88 -4.31
N ARG A 56 1.39 -3.83 -4.91
CA ARG A 56 1.75 -2.45 -4.60
C ARG A 56 1.34 -2.08 -3.18
N THR A 57 0.20 -2.57 -2.71
CA THR A 57 -0.26 -2.38 -1.32
C THR A 57 0.69 -3.05 -0.32
N ILE A 58 1.15 -4.27 -0.60
CA ILE A 58 2.14 -4.97 0.24
C ILE A 58 3.49 -4.26 0.25
N CYS A 59 3.97 -3.76 -0.89
CA CYS A 59 5.16 -2.92 -0.92
C CYS A 59 5.04 -1.70 0.01
N ASP A 60 3.88 -1.02 0.03
CA ASP A 60 3.67 0.11 0.93
C ASP A 60 3.62 -0.28 2.41
N ILE A 61 2.99 -1.41 2.73
CA ILE A 61 2.96 -1.96 4.09
C ILE A 61 4.37 -2.26 4.58
N VAL A 62 5.16 -2.98 3.79
CA VAL A 62 6.54 -3.31 4.14
C VAL A 62 7.43 -2.08 4.21
N ARG A 63 7.27 -1.12 3.28
CA ARG A 63 7.99 0.15 3.32
C ARG A 63 7.79 0.89 4.64
N ARG A 64 6.60 0.77 5.24
CA ARG A 64 6.19 1.49 6.45
C ARG A 64 6.25 0.66 7.72
N TYR A 65 6.85 -0.53 7.67
CA TYR A 65 6.95 -1.49 8.78
C TYR A 65 7.27 -0.83 10.13
N GLU A 66 8.27 0.06 10.20
CA GLU A 66 8.73 0.68 11.44
C GLU A 66 7.72 1.66 12.06
N SER A 67 6.78 2.17 11.25
CA SER A 67 5.74 3.13 11.66
C SER A 67 4.37 2.49 11.79
N MET A 68 4.27 1.16 11.63
CA MET A 68 3.02 0.42 11.59
C MET A 68 2.89 -0.48 12.82
N ASP A 69 1.66 -0.68 13.27
CA ASP A 69 1.35 -1.69 14.27
C ASP A 69 1.76 -3.08 13.74
N ILE A 70 2.58 -3.79 14.51
CA ILE A 70 3.12 -5.09 14.12
C ILE A 70 2.04 -6.15 13.89
N SER A 71 0.91 -6.07 14.59
CA SER A 71 -0.23 -6.96 14.40
C SER A 71 -0.89 -6.73 13.05
N VAL A 72 -1.03 -5.45 12.65
CA VAL A 72 -1.56 -5.07 11.34
C VAL A 72 -0.63 -5.52 10.21
N PHE A 73 0.68 -5.34 10.39
CA PHE A 73 1.68 -5.84 9.45
C PHE A 73 1.60 -7.36 9.29
N ASN A 74 1.65 -8.10 10.40
CA ASN A 74 1.63 -9.56 10.40
C ASN A 74 0.35 -10.11 9.76
N TYR A 75 -0.79 -9.49 10.06
CA TYR A 75 -2.07 -9.83 9.42
C TYR A 75 -1.98 -9.65 7.90
N ALA A 76 -1.62 -8.46 7.42
CA ALA A 76 -1.61 -8.19 5.99
C ALA A 76 -0.60 -9.05 5.21
N ALA A 77 0.58 -9.30 5.80
CA ALA A 77 1.59 -10.14 5.19
C ALA A 77 1.15 -11.60 5.10
N ARG A 78 0.58 -12.17 6.18
CA ARG A 78 0.04 -13.53 6.19
C ARG A 78 -1.12 -13.69 5.21
N GLU A 79 -2.07 -12.76 5.23
CA GLU A 79 -3.22 -12.78 4.32
C GLU A 79 -2.76 -12.79 2.87
N TYR A 80 -1.86 -11.87 2.48
CA TYR A 80 -1.33 -11.84 1.12
C TYR A 80 -0.66 -13.17 0.72
N MET A 81 0.12 -13.76 1.62
CA MET A 81 0.84 -15.00 1.33
C MET A 81 -0.08 -16.22 1.22
N ASN A 82 -1.24 -16.19 1.89
CA ASN A 82 -2.25 -17.24 1.79
C ASN A 82 -3.16 -17.11 0.55
N ARG A 83 -3.15 -15.97 -0.13
CA ARG A 83 -3.96 -15.78 -1.35
C ARG A 83 -3.50 -16.68 -2.49
N SER A 84 -4.45 -17.19 -3.27
CA SER A 84 -4.21 -17.97 -4.48
C SER A 84 -3.83 -17.11 -5.68
N ASP A 85 -4.29 -15.86 -5.72
CA ASP A 85 -4.06 -14.89 -6.81
C ASP A 85 -2.84 -13.98 -6.57
N LYS A 86 -2.05 -14.23 -5.53
CA LYS A 86 -0.81 -13.47 -5.26
C LYS A 86 0.16 -13.60 -6.43
N ASN A 87 0.80 -12.49 -6.80
CA ASN A 87 1.82 -12.48 -7.84
C ASN A 87 3.20 -12.07 -7.29
N LEU A 88 3.98 -13.06 -6.86
CA LEU A 88 5.30 -12.84 -6.26
C LEU A 88 6.32 -12.23 -7.25
N VAL A 89 6.19 -12.52 -8.55
CA VAL A 89 7.05 -11.91 -9.59
C VAL A 89 6.79 -10.41 -9.67
N LYS A 90 5.52 -10.01 -9.72
CA LYS A 90 5.12 -8.60 -9.76
C LYS A 90 5.47 -7.88 -8.45
N LEU A 91 5.32 -8.53 -7.29
CA LEU A 91 5.77 -8.00 -6.00
C LEU A 91 7.27 -7.68 -6.03
N GLY A 92 8.09 -8.60 -6.53
CA GLY A 92 9.54 -8.39 -6.69
C GLY A 92 9.87 -7.24 -7.65
N GLN A 93 9.17 -7.15 -8.78
CA GLN A 93 9.33 -6.05 -9.73
C GLN A 93 9.00 -4.69 -9.11
N TYR A 94 7.95 -4.61 -8.28
CA TYR A 94 7.58 -3.38 -7.59
C TYR A 94 8.57 -3.02 -6.51
N ALA A 95 9.02 -4.00 -5.72
CA ALA A 95 10.06 -3.79 -4.75
C ALA A 95 11.35 -3.24 -5.39
N SER A 96 11.68 -3.68 -6.61
CA SER A 96 12.85 -3.17 -7.32
C SER A 96 12.70 -1.74 -7.81
N LYS A 97 11.55 -1.41 -8.42
CA LYS A 97 11.23 -0.02 -8.81
C LYS A 97 11.16 0.93 -7.61
N MET A 98 10.86 0.41 -6.43
CA MET A 98 10.80 1.15 -5.17
C MET A 98 12.10 1.06 -4.35
N HIS A 99 13.15 0.40 -4.85
CA HIS A 99 14.44 0.21 -4.19
C HIS A 99 14.32 -0.35 -2.76
N MET A 100 13.45 -1.35 -2.59
CA MET A 100 13.11 -1.94 -1.29
C MET A 100 13.22 -3.47 -1.28
N GLU A 101 13.95 -4.08 -2.22
CA GLU A 101 14.11 -5.54 -2.34
C GLU A 101 14.66 -6.17 -1.06
N LYS A 102 15.72 -5.56 -0.50
CA LYS A 102 16.31 -6.01 0.77
C LYS A 102 15.27 -5.96 1.89
N LYS A 103 14.57 -4.84 2.03
CA LYS A 103 13.55 -4.66 3.08
C LYS A 103 12.37 -5.63 2.89
N LEU A 104 11.95 -5.88 1.65
CA LEU A 104 10.93 -6.87 1.34
C LEU A 104 11.34 -8.25 1.82
N ARG A 105 12.53 -8.71 1.44
CA ARG A 105 13.08 -9.99 1.88
C ARG A 105 13.21 -10.06 3.39
N ASP A 106 13.77 -9.05 4.02
CA ASP A 106 14.06 -9.02 5.46
C ASP A 106 12.80 -8.96 6.33
N LYS A 107 11.64 -8.52 5.79
CA LYS A 107 10.37 -8.42 6.54
C LYS A 107 9.38 -9.52 6.19
N MET A 108 9.31 -9.94 4.93
CA MET A 108 8.42 -11.02 4.50
C MET A 108 9.06 -12.40 4.71
N GLY A 109 10.39 -12.51 4.59
CA GLY A 109 11.12 -13.78 4.72
C GLY A 109 11.22 -14.33 6.14
N VAL A 110 10.89 -13.53 7.16
CA VAL A 110 10.87 -13.97 8.58
C VAL A 110 9.52 -14.60 8.96
N LEU A 111 8.52 -14.50 8.08
CA LEU A 111 7.21 -15.11 8.28
C LEU A 111 7.16 -16.57 7.79
N PHE A 112 8.28 -17.09 7.28
CA PHE A 112 8.47 -18.44 6.74
C PHE A 112 9.71 -19.10 7.33
#